data_AF-A0A2S9D7H1-F1
#
_entry.id   AF-A0A2S9D7H1-F1
#
_cell.length_a   1.000
_cell.length_b   1.000
_cell.length_c   1.000
_cell.angle_alpha   90.00
_cell.angle_beta   90.00
_cell.angle_gamma   90.00
#
_symmetry.space_group_name_H-M   'P 1'
#
loop_
_entity.id
_entity.type
_entity.pdbx_description
1 polymer ?
#
loop_
_entity_poly.entity_id
_entity_poly.type
_entity_poly.pdbx_seq_one_letter_code
_entity_poly.pdbx_strand_id
1 'polypeptide(L)'
;MGSKAARSVIQQRLARAAVVILIALSGSLTACEYTYDEGGRPEASPTSTAGNVVLPPDPALEETVTGEALDEWAKLALPESQGQSFYSSSGYLNAGEAKSEQTVQLPGGTYAVTLACRGTRRVTFSVALGETKLVDLTLGCANARVSVVQLEKDAILSITVGSRSDANFAYRVSRL
;
A
#
# COMPACT_ATOMS: atom_id res chain seq x y z
N MET A 1 -8.57 57.12 43.07
CA MET A 1 -9.26 56.30 44.10
C MET A 1 -9.16 54.85 43.66
N GLY A 2 -8.66 53.86 44.38
CA GLY A 2 -8.05 53.77 45.69
C GLY A 2 -7.49 52.34 45.81
N SER A 3 -6.32 52.25 46.43
CA SER A 3 -5.46 51.08 46.68
C SER A 3 -6.14 49.84 47.27
N LYS A 4 -5.60 48.65 46.93
CA LYS A 4 -5.40 47.56 47.90
C LYS A 4 -3.98 47.00 47.79
N ALA A 5 -3.17 47.31 48.80
CA ALA A 5 -2.03 46.50 49.25
C ALA A 5 -2.59 45.30 50.07
N ALA A 6 -1.88 44.21 50.42
CA ALA A 6 -0.46 44.06 50.72
C ALA A 6 -0.02 42.57 50.73
N ARG A 7 1.27 42.38 50.38
CA ARG A 7 2.34 41.55 50.98
C ARG A 7 2.07 40.15 51.58
N SER A 8 2.91 39.20 51.14
CA SER A 8 3.69 38.27 51.99
C SER A 8 4.92 37.81 51.20
N VAL A 9 6.10 38.40 51.42
CA VAL A 9 7.25 37.93 52.23
C VAL A 9 7.90 36.61 51.76
N ILE A 10 9.14 36.81 51.31
CA ILE A 10 10.25 35.94 50.88
C ILE A 10 10.54 34.79 51.86
N GLN A 11 10.92 33.61 51.35
CA GLN A 11 12.15 32.95 51.83
C GLN A 11 12.81 32.05 50.79
N GLN A 12 14.10 32.34 50.60
CA GLN A 12 15.08 31.72 49.74
C GLN A 12 15.46 30.31 50.25
N ARG A 13 15.70 29.36 49.34
CA ARG A 13 16.76 28.35 49.54
C ARG A 13 17.51 28.12 48.24
N LEU A 14 18.63 28.84 48.13
CA LEU A 14 19.77 28.47 47.31
C LEU A 14 20.38 27.18 47.89
N ALA A 15 20.42 26.11 47.11
CA ALA A 15 21.33 25.01 47.35
C ALA A 15 22.28 24.92 46.16
N ARG A 16 23.42 25.60 46.31
CA ARG A 16 24.63 25.37 45.53
C ARG A 16 25.22 24.03 45.98
N ALA A 17 25.49 23.14 45.04
CA ALA A 17 26.52 22.12 45.20
C ALA A 17 27.12 21.84 43.81
N ALA A 18 28.24 22.50 43.54
CA ALA A 18 29.20 22.07 42.53
C ALA A 18 29.91 20.81 43.04
N VAL A 19 30.37 19.93 42.15
CA VAL A 19 31.65 19.20 42.24
C VAL A 19 31.86 18.32 40.99
N VAL A 20 32.87 18.74 40.22
CA VAL A 20 33.97 17.96 39.61
C VAL A 20 33.70 17.01 38.44
N ILE A 21 34.26 17.44 37.31
CA ILE A 21 34.63 16.72 36.08
C ILE A 21 35.65 15.62 36.39
N LEU A 22 35.42 14.42 35.83
CA LEU A 22 36.48 13.43 35.61
C LEU A 22 36.28 12.76 34.25
N ILE A 23 37.26 13.01 33.37
CA ILE A 23 37.43 12.43 32.05
C ILE A 23 37.98 11.01 32.23
N ALA A 24 37.35 10.02 31.59
CA ALA A 24 37.98 8.74 31.29
C ALA A 24 37.50 8.23 29.94
N LEU A 25 38.44 8.14 29.01
CA LEU A 25 38.34 7.46 27.73
C LEU A 25 38.09 5.96 27.95
N SER A 26 37.13 5.39 27.23
CA SER A 26 37.25 4.05 26.68
C SER A 26 36.31 3.89 25.49
N GLY A 27 36.90 3.71 24.32
CA GLY A 27 36.18 3.33 23.12
C GLY A 27 35.82 1.86 23.14
N SER A 28 34.63 1.57 22.65
CA SER A 28 34.30 0.30 22.00
C SER A 28 33.17 0.59 21.01
N LEU A 29 33.55 0.75 19.74
CA LEU A 29 32.65 0.49 18.63
C LEU A 29 32.33 -1.00 18.68
N THR A 30 31.31 -1.40 19.45
CA THR A 30 30.72 -2.71 19.25
C THR A 30 29.94 -2.62 17.96
N ALA A 31 30.58 -3.03 16.86
CA ALA A 31 29.84 -3.49 15.70
C ALA A 31 28.88 -4.56 16.22
N CYS A 32 27.58 -4.27 16.15
CA CYS A 32 26.58 -5.34 16.19
C CYS A 32 26.80 -6.15 14.91
N GLU A 33 27.70 -7.12 14.98
CA GLU A 33 27.74 -8.21 14.03
C GLU A 33 26.38 -8.88 14.13
N TYR A 34 25.51 -8.55 13.17
CA TYR A 34 24.26 -9.24 12.99
C TYR A 34 24.63 -10.59 12.38
N THR A 35 24.83 -11.59 13.23
CA THR A 35 25.00 -12.98 12.82
C THR A 35 23.74 -13.38 12.08
N TYR A 36 23.86 -13.55 10.76
CA TYR A 36 22.84 -14.21 9.96
C TYR A 36 22.85 -15.67 10.38
N ASP A 37 21.89 -16.07 11.23
CA ASP A 37 21.54 -17.47 11.36
C ASP A 37 21.09 -17.94 9.97
N GLU A 38 21.93 -18.73 9.30
CA GLU A 38 21.60 -19.58 8.15
C GLU A 38 20.65 -20.69 8.63
N GLY A 39 19.44 -20.27 9.04
CA GLY A 39 18.41 -21.09 9.61
C GLY A 39 17.30 -21.36 8.61
N GLY A 40 17.53 -22.33 7.73
CA GLY A 40 16.48 -23.05 7.01
C GLY A 40 15.83 -22.28 5.87
N ARG A 41 16.11 -22.68 4.63
CA ARG A 41 15.36 -22.31 3.43
C ARG A 41 13.85 -22.46 3.71
N PRO A 42 13.08 -21.36 3.85
CA PRO A 42 11.64 -21.48 3.73
C PRO A 42 11.36 -21.83 2.26
N GLU A 43 10.49 -22.80 2.01
CA GLU A 43 9.86 -22.90 0.69
C GLU A 43 9.37 -21.51 0.31
N ALA A 44 9.77 -21.05 -0.88
CA ALA A 44 9.44 -19.73 -1.38
C ALA A 44 7.93 -19.64 -1.55
N SER A 45 7.25 -19.23 -0.48
CA SER A 45 5.89 -18.74 -0.56
C SER A 45 5.97 -17.42 -1.33
N PRO A 46 5.13 -17.23 -2.38
CA PRO A 46 5.14 -16.01 -3.14
C PRO A 46 4.86 -14.84 -2.19
N THR A 47 5.90 -14.03 -1.94
CA THR A 47 5.82 -12.93 -0.98
C THR A 47 5.24 -11.71 -1.69
N SER A 48 4.05 -11.29 -1.29
CA SER A 48 3.46 -10.04 -1.78
C SER A 48 3.75 -8.88 -0.84
N THR A 49 4.45 -7.86 -1.34
CA THR A 49 4.58 -6.57 -0.65
C THR A 49 3.57 -5.61 -1.22
N ALA A 50 2.77 -4.95 -0.37
CA ALA A 50 1.65 -4.16 -0.82
C ALA A 50 1.65 -2.73 -0.25
N GLY A 51 1.44 -1.73 -1.13
CA GLY A 51 1.46 -0.30 -0.82
C GLY A 51 0.19 0.41 -1.30
N ASN A 52 -0.31 1.37 -0.53
CA ASN A 52 -1.44 2.22 -0.93
C ASN A 52 -0.96 3.40 -1.76
N VAL A 53 -1.69 3.72 -2.82
CA VAL A 53 -1.49 4.90 -3.66
C VAL A 53 -2.74 5.78 -3.56
N VAL A 54 -2.53 7.06 -3.26
CA VAL A 54 -3.61 8.05 -3.23
C VAL A 54 -3.90 8.46 -4.67
N LEU A 55 -5.14 8.24 -5.11
CA LEU A 55 -5.58 8.67 -6.43
C LEU A 55 -5.83 10.19 -6.43
N PRO A 56 -5.72 10.86 -7.60
CA PRO A 56 -6.19 12.22 -7.74
C PRO A 56 -7.63 12.36 -7.26
N PRO A 57 -8.02 13.49 -6.63
CA PRO A 57 -9.38 13.70 -6.18
C PRO A 57 -10.36 13.58 -7.35
N ASP A 58 -11.33 12.69 -7.20
CA ASP A 58 -12.37 12.46 -8.21
C ASP A 58 -13.67 13.12 -7.74
N PRO A 59 -14.14 14.20 -8.40
CA PRO A 59 -15.29 14.97 -7.95
C PRO A 59 -16.61 14.21 -8.05
N ALA A 60 -16.64 13.07 -8.75
CA ALA A 60 -17.83 12.27 -8.97
C ALA A 60 -17.63 10.79 -8.57
N LEU A 61 -16.93 10.53 -7.45
CA LEU A 61 -16.74 9.18 -6.90
C LEU A 61 -18.04 8.40 -6.69
N GLU A 62 -19.15 9.10 -6.48
CA GLU A 62 -20.47 8.52 -6.28
C GLU A 62 -21.12 8.01 -7.58
N GLU A 63 -20.63 8.47 -8.74
CA GLU A 63 -21.15 8.09 -10.05
C GLU A 63 -20.19 7.13 -10.75
N THR A 64 -20.74 6.01 -11.21
CA THR A 64 -20.03 5.06 -12.06
C THR A 64 -20.11 5.47 -13.52
N VAL A 65 -19.02 5.23 -14.25
CA VAL A 65 -18.86 5.60 -15.65
C VAL A 65 -18.78 4.35 -16.53
N THR A 66 -19.11 4.51 -17.81
CA THR A 66 -19.06 3.43 -18.81
C THR A 66 -18.50 3.96 -20.13
N GLY A 67 -18.15 3.06 -21.05
CA GLY A 67 -17.64 3.43 -22.38
C GLY A 67 -16.35 4.24 -22.30
N GLU A 68 -16.23 5.28 -23.13
CA GLU A 68 -15.03 6.12 -23.23
C GLU A 68 -14.63 6.77 -21.90
N ALA A 69 -15.60 7.20 -21.10
CA ALA A 69 -15.33 7.79 -19.79
C ALA A 69 -14.67 6.80 -18.80
N LEU A 70 -14.98 5.50 -18.92
CA LEU A 70 -14.32 4.45 -18.14
C LEU A 70 -12.86 4.28 -18.55
N ASP A 71 -12.58 4.32 -19.85
CA ASP A 71 -11.23 4.18 -20.38
C ASP A 71 -10.34 5.39 -20.03
N GLU A 72 -10.89 6.60 -20.10
CA GLU A 72 -10.21 7.82 -19.66
C GLU A 72 -9.93 7.79 -18.16
N TRP A 73 -10.93 7.44 -17.35
CA TRP A 73 -10.73 7.29 -15.91
C TRP A 73 -9.66 6.24 -15.60
N ALA A 74 -9.68 5.09 -16.26
CA ALA A 74 -8.70 4.03 -16.02
C ALA A 74 -7.26 4.50 -16.32
N LYS A 75 -7.05 5.27 -17.39
CA LYS A 75 -5.75 5.87 -17.73
C LYS A 75 -5.26 6.87 -16.68
N LEU A 76 -6.18 7.69 -16.15
CA LEU A 76 -5.87 8.67 -15.11
C LEU A 76 -5.62 8.02 -13.75
N ALA A 77 -6.40 6.99 -13.41
CA ALA A 77 -6.30 6.27 -12.14
C ALA A 77 -5.06 5.36 -12.09
N LEU A 78 -4.65 4.83 -13.24
CA LEU A 78 -3.46 4.01 -13.41
C LEU A 78 -2.52 4.69 -14.42
N PRO A 79 -1.87 5.81 -14.08
CA PRO A 79 -0.89 6.44 -14.98
C PRO A 79 0.21 5.43 -15.29
N GLU A 80 0.74 5.44 -16.50
CA GLU A 80 1.83 4.53 -16.88
C GLU A 80 2.99 4.65 -15.88
N SER A 81 3.21 3.57 -15.13
CA SER A 81 4.33 3.47 -14.21
C SER A 81 5.59 3.12 -14.99
N GLN A 82 6.77 3.41 -14.44
CA GLN A 82 8.06 3.03 -15.04
C GLN A 82 8.17 1.50 -15.13
N GLY A 83 7.67 0.91 -16.21
CA GLY A 83 7.62 -0.53 -16.42
C GLY A 83 6.72 -0.90 -17.59
N GLN A 84 7.04 -1.98 -18.28
CA GLN A 84 6.22 -2.48 -19.39
C GLN A 84 4.90 -3.05 -18.83
N SER A 85 3.77 -2.52 -19.29
CA SER A 85 2.45 -3.09 -19.03
C SER A 85 2.29 -4.36 -19.86
N PHE A 86 2.05 -5.49 -19.20
CA PHE A 86 1.80 -6.78 -19.87
C PHE A 86 0.31 -7.05 -20.04
N TYR A 87 -0.50 -6.52 -19.13
CA TYR A 87 -1.93 -6.74 -19.13
C TYR A 87 -2.64 -5.62 -18.36
N SER A 88 -3.78 -5.17 -18.87
CA SER A 88 -4.63 -4.21 -18.20
C SER A 88 -6.08 -4.44 -18.57
N SER A 89 -6.98 -4.20 -17.63
CA SER A 89 -8.41 -4.30 -17.85
C SER A 89 -9.15 -3.32 -16.96
N SER A 90 -10.28 -2.85 -17.47
CA SER A 90 -11.20 -1.94 -16.79
C SER A 90 -12.62 -2.43 -16.99
N GLY A 91 -13.50 -2.07 -16.06
CA GLY A 91 -14.89 -2.49 -16.15
C GLY A 91 -15.80 -1.80 -15.16
N TYR A 92 -17.07 -2.09 -15.35
CA TYR A 92 -18.14 -1.80 -14.41
C TYR A 92 -18.61 -3.10 -13.78
N LEU A 93 -18.93 -3.06 -12.49
CA LEU A 93 -19.53 -4.14 -11.72
C LEU A 93 -20.86 -3.65 -11.16
N ASN A 94 -21.93 -4.42 -11.39
CA ASN A 94 -23.18 -4.24 -10.67
C ASN A 94 -23.05 -4.72 -9.22
N ALA A 95 -23.97 -4.27 -8.35
CA ALA A 95 -24.07 -4.77 -6.99
C ALA A 95 -24.15 -6.32 -6.93
N GLY A 96 -23.20 -6.95 -6.23
CA GLY A 96 -23.12 -8.41 -6.07
C GLY A 96 -22.41 -9.13 -7.22
N GLU A 97 -22.00 -8.41 -8.26
CA GLU A 97 -21.27 -8.97 -9.38
C GLU A 97 -19.79 -9.20 -9.06
N ALA A 98 -19.23 -10.24 -9.66
CA ALA A 98 -17.80 -10.47 -9.72
C ALA A 98 -17.40 -10.82 -11.15
N LYS A 99 -16.30 -10.24 -11.61
CA LYS A 99 -15.69 -10.50 -12.90
C LYS A 99 -14.35 -11.20 -12.70
N SER A 100 -14.12 -12.27 -13.45
CA SER A 100 -12.86 -13.01 -13.43
C SER A 100 -12.26 -13.04 -14.82
N GLU A 101 -10.96 -12.77 -14.90
CA GLU A 101 -10.20 -12.65 -16.13
C GLU A 101 -8.84 -13.33 -15.97
N GLN A 102 -8.28 -13.80 -17.09
CA GLN A 102 -6.95 -14.39 -17.13
C GLN A 102 -6.00 -13.47 -17.88
N THR A 103 -4.79 -13.33 -17.35
CA THR A 103 -3.73 -12.62 -18.05
C THR A 103 -3.27 -13.41 -19.28
N VAL A 104 -2.48 -12.77 -20.14
CA VAL A 104 -1.60 -13.50 -21.05
C VAL A 104 -0.57 -14.30 -20.25
N GLN A 105 0.15 -15.22 -20.91
CA GLN A 105 1.29 -15.89 -20.29
C GLN A 105 2.36 -14.85 -19.93
N LEU A 106 2.61 -14.70 -18.63
CA LEU A 106 3.62 -13.81 -18.08
C LEU A 106 4.91 -14.61 -17.89
N PRO A 107 6.07 -14.11 -18.37
CA PRO A 107 7.35 -14.73 -18.06
C PRO A 107 7.64 -14.82 -16.55
N GLY A 108 8.55 -15.69 -16.15
CA GLY A 108 9.10 -15.66 -14.79
C GLY A 108 9.68 -14.28 -14.42
N GLY A 109 9.39 -13.79 -13.22
CA GLY A 109 9.85 -12.49 -12.75
C GLY A 109 8.95 -11.83 -11.70
N THR A 110 9.31 -10.58 -11.35
CA THR A 110 8.57 -9.77 -10.39
C THR A 110 7.58 -8.86 -11.11
N TYR A 111 6.33 -8.85 -10.64
CA TYR A 111 5.25 -8.06 -11.22
C TYR A 111 4.61 -7.17 -10.16
N ALA A 112 4.28 -5.96 -10.54
CA ALA A 112 3.37 -5.09 -9.80
C ALA A 112 1.97 -5.21 -10.39
N VAL A 113 1.02 -5.64 -9.56
CA VAL A 113 -0.41 -5.61 -9.85
C VAL A 113 -1.01 -4.40 -9.16
N THR A 114 -1.43 -3.41 -9.94
CA THR A 114 -2.06 -2.19 -9.43
C THR A 114 -3.55 -2.26 -9.68
N LEU A 115 -4.34 -2.05 -8.65
CA LEU A 115 -5.80 -1.95 -8.71
C LEU A 115 -6.23 -0.54 -8.33
N ALA A 116 -7.16 0.04 -9.07
CA ALA A 116 -7.90 1.24 -8.71
C ALA A 116 -9.41 0.94 -8.68
N CYS A 117 -10.12 1.57 -7.75
CA CYS A 117 -11.57 1.51 -7.69
C CYS A 117 -12.21 2.90 -7.60
N ARG A 118 -13.31 3.08 -8.33
CA ARG A 118 -14.24 4.22 -8.24
C ARG A 118 -15.63 3.72 -7.85
N GLY A 119 -16.26 4.40 -6.90
CA GLY A 119 -17.56 4.02 -6.33
C GLY A 119 -17.65 4.38 -4.84
N THR A 120 -18.82 4.14 -4.25
CA THR A 120 -19.15 4.57 -2.88
C THR A 120 -18.72 3.59 -1.79
N ARG A 121 -18.37 2.35 -2.18
CA ARG A 121 -18.06 1.26 -1.25
C ARG A 121 -16.68 0.66 -1.52
N ARG A 122 -16.57 -0.66 -1.36
CA ARG A 122 -15.31 -1.41 -1.41
C ARG A 122 -15.44 -2.51 -2.43
N VAL A 123 -14.35 -2.79 -3.12
CA VAL A 123 -14.20 -3.95 -4.00
C VAL A 123 -13.35 -5.02 -3.34
N THR A 124 -13.68 -6.28 -3.61
CA THR A 124 -12.81 -7.42 -3.34
C THR A 124 -11.94 -7.67 -4.56
N PHE A 125 -10.66 -7.94 -4.34
CA PHE A 125 -9.70 -8.19 -5.39
C PHE A 125 -8.82 -9.36 -5.04
N SER A 126 -8.74 -10.34 -5.94
CA SER A 126 -7.86 -11.48 -5.77
C SER A 126 -7.05 -11.76 -7.03
N VAL A 127 -5.80 -12.13 -6.84
CA VAL A 127 -4.89 -12.62 -7.87
C VAL A 127 -4.46 -14.03 -7.47
N ALA A 128 -4.64 -14.99 -8.35
CA ALA A 128 -4.31 -16.39 -8.09
C ALA A 128 -3.44 -16.98 -9.21
N LEU A 129 -2.59 -17.92 -8.82
CA LEU A 129 -1.83 -18.80 -9.70
C LEU A 129 -2.32 -20.24 -9.46
N GLY A 130 -3.18 -20.74 -10.34
CA GLY A 130 -3.90 -22.00 -10.10
C GLY A 130 -4.77 -21.90 -8.84
N GLU A 131 -4.56 -22.79 -7.88
CA GLU A 131 -5.28 -22.80 -6.60
C GLU A 131 -4.67 -21.88 -5.54
N THR A 132 -3.46 -21.36 -5.79
CA THR A 132 -2.73 -20.51 -4.84
C THR A 132 -3.14 -19.05 -5.00
N LYS A 133 -3.71 -18.45 -3.95
CA LYS A 133 -3.98 -17.01 -3.90
C LYS A 133 -2.69 -16.25 -3.59
N LEU A 134 -2.25 -15.41 -4.52
CA LEU A 134 -1.09 -14.52 -4.36
C LEU A 134 -1.49 -13.20 -3.71
N VAL A 135 -2.68 -12.70 -4.04
CA VAL A 135 -3.27 -11.48 -3.48
C VAL A 135 -4.73 -11.79 -3.18
N ASP A 136 -5.20 -11.39 -2.00
CA ASP A 136 -6.62 -11.39 -1.64
C ASP A 136 -6.86 -10.22 -0.68
N LEU A 137 -7.55 -9.19 -1.17
CA LEU A 137 -7.74 -7.95 -0.41
C LEU A 137 -9.08 -7.29 -0.67
N THR A 138 -9.45 -6.37 0.21
CA THR A 138 -10.62 -5.52 0.05
C THR A 138 -10.21 -4.04 0.06
N LEU A 139 -10.37 -3.37 -1.08
CA LEU A 139 -9.96 -1.98 -1.28
C LEU A 139 -11.17 -1.04 -1.17
N GLY A 140 -11.04 0.06 -0.41
CA GLY A 140 -12.01 1.15 -0.45
C GLY A 140 -11.85 1.96 -1.73
N CYS A 141 -12.95 2.17 -2.44
CA CYS A 141 -12.96 2.98 -3.64
C CYS A 141 -12.60 4.43 -3.30
N ALA A 142 -12.00 5.16 -4.25
CA ALA A 142 -11.16 6.37 -4.06
C ALA A 142 -9.67 6.12 -3.71
N ASN A 143 -9.22 4.87 -3.71
CA ASN A 143 -7.80 4.54 -3.53
C ASN A 143 -7.33 3.61 -4.66
N ALA A 144 -6.01 3.59 -4.86
CA ALA A 144 -5.34 2.54 -5.59
C ALA A 144 -4.44 1.73 -4.66
N ARG A 145 -4.25 0.45 -4.99
CA ARG A 145 -3.39 -0.47 -4.26
C ARG A 145 -2.44 -1.13 -5.23
N VAL A 146 -1.15 -1.07 -4.93
CA VAL A 146 -0.13 -1.83 -5.62
C VAL A 146 0.19 -3.06 -4.77
N SER A 147 0.15 -4.23 -5.37
CA SER A 147 0.62 -5.49 -4.79
C SER A 147 1.71 -6.07 -5.68
N VAL A 148 2.87 -6.33 -5.11
CA VAL A 148 3.96 -7.00 -5.81
C VAL A 148 3.72 -8.51 -5.75
N VAL A 149 3.97 -9.24 -6.84
CA VAL A 149 3.90 -10.70 -6.90
C VAL A 149 5.14 -11.24 -7.61
N GLN A 150 5.65 -12.37 -7.14
CA GLN A 150 6.80 -13.05 -7.74
C GLN A 150 6.33 -14.31 -8.46
N LEU A 151 6.75 -14.49 -9.71
CA LEU A 151 6.50 -15.68 -10.51
C LEU A 151 7.83 -16.42 -10.72
N GLU A 152 7.92 -17.65 -10.21
CA GLU A 152 9.13 -18.49 -10.32
C GLU A 152 9.38 -18.97 -11.76
N LYS A 153 8.31 -19.05 -12.57
CA LYS A 153 8.31 -19.52 -13.95
C LYS A 153 7.16 -18.87 -14.70
N ASP A 154 7.14 -19.10 -16.02
CA ASP A 154 6.08 -18.60 -16.87
C ASP A 154 4.71 -19.10 -16.42
N ALA A 155 3.75 -18.18 -16.30
CA ALA A 155 2.47 -18.43 -15.66
C ALA A 155 1.35 -17.54 -16.18
N ILE A 156 0.12 -18.02 -16.04
CA ILE A 156 -1.10 -17.24 -16.29
C ILE A 156 -1.74 -16.94 -14.93
N LEU A 157 -2.01 -15.67 -14.66
CA LEU A 157 -2.68 -15.25 -13.44
C LEU A 157 -4.18 -15.17 -13.67
N SER A 158 -4.94 -15.66 -12.70
CA SER A 158 -6.38 -15.44 -12.61
C SER A 158 -6.63 -14.24 -11.70
N ILE A 159 -7.32 -13.24 -12.24
CA ILE A 159 -7.64 -11.99 -11.54
C ILE A 159 -9.14 -11.92 -11.40
N THR A 160 -9.62 -11.75 -10.16
CA THR A 160 -11.05 -11.63 -9.87
C THR A 160 -11.30 -10.33 -9.12
N VAL A 161 -12.25 -9.55 -9.61
CA VAL A 161 -12.72 -8.31 -8.98
C VAL A 161 -14.21 -8.47 -8.69
N GLY A 162 -14.62 -8.16 -7.47
CA GLY A 162 -16.02 -8.25 -7.06
C GLY A 162 -16.43 -7.04 -6.25
N SER A 163 -17.73 -6.74 -6.25
CA SER A 163 -18.28 -5.64 -5.47
C SER A 163 -19.65 -5.99 -4.91
N ARG A 164 -19.97 -5.44 -3.74
CA ARG A 164 -21.34 -5.52 -3.17
C ARG A 164 -22.23 -4.36 -3.58
N SER A 165 -21.67 -3.36 -4.26
CA SER A 165 -22.38 -2.21 -4.81
C SER A 165 -21.87 -1.92 -6.20
N ASP A 166 -22.54 -1.03 -6.91
CA ASP A 166 -22.06 -0.53 -8.19
C ASP A 166 -20.67 0.09 -8.03
N ALA A 167 -19.75 -0.30 -8.90
CA ALA A 167 -18.36 0.16 -8.86
C ALA A 167 -17.70 0.05 -10.23
N ASN A 168 -16.81 0.99 -10.54
CA ASN A 168 -15.82 0.79 -11.59
C ASN A 168 -14.52 0.28 -10.99
N PHE A 169 -13.88 -0.60 -11.74
CA PHE A 169 -12.54 -1.07 -11.44
C PHE A 169 -11.64 -0.86 -12.64
N ALA A 170 -10.36 -0.68 -12.35
CA ALA A 170 -9.30 -0.79 -13.32
C ALA A 170 -8.12 -1.48 -12.66
N TYR A 171 -7.46 -2.37 -13.38
CA TYR A 171 -6.22 -2.95 -12.91
C TYR A 171 -5.19 -3.07 -14.03
N ARG A 172 -3.93 -3.09 -13.63
CA ARG A 172 -2.78 -3.27 -14.51
C ARG A 172 -1.76 -4.20 -13.89
N VAL A 173 -1.18 -5.06 -14.72
CA VAL A 173 -0.04 -5.91 -14.40
C VAL A 173 1.17 -5.39 -15.18
N SER A 174 2.16 -4.88 -14.46
CA SER A 174 3.42 -4.38 -15.02
C SER A 174 4.59 -5.16 -14.44
N ARG A 175 5.62 -5.40 -15.26
CA ARG A 175 6.87 -5.97 -14.75
C ARG A 175 7.69 -4.87 -14.06
N LEU A 176 8.30 -5.23 -12.93
CA LEU A 176 9.26 -4.38 -12.20
C LEU A 176 10.68 -4.59 -12.72
#